data_AF-A0A314ZTM0-F1
#
_entry.id   AF-A0A314ZTM0-F1
#
_cell.length_a   1.000
_cell.length_b   1.000
_cell.length_c   1.000
_cell.angle_alpha   90.00
_cell.angle_beta   90.00
_cell.angle_gamma   90.00
#
_symmetry.space_group_name_H-M   'P 1'
#
loop_
_entity.id
_entity.type
_entity.pdbx_description
1 polymer ?
#
loop_
_entity_poly.entity_id
_entity_poly.type
_entity_poly.pdbx_seq_one_letter_code
_entity_poly.pdbx_strand_id
1 'polypeptide(L)'
;MAVPNRATLIVLKLKAIWDRNNRISQRKSYGIEWESGKLAKDYADILALIDLNNGGNDVEISVLGKFMNTYPFLKESLASVGESDDGIEKYGRMSESTAKTIIGQILSLI
;
A
#
# COMPACT_ATOMS: atom_id res chain seq x y z
N MET A 1 14.09 -20.49 -3.93
CA MET A 1 13.44 -19.17 -4.02
C MET A 1 12.96 -18.81 -2.63
N ALA A 2 13.38 -17.67 -2.06
CA ALA A 2 12.92 -17.27 -0.72
C ALA A 2 11.56 -16.57 -0.84
N VAL A 3 10.59 -16.96 -0.01
CA VAL A 3 9.29 -16.29 0.09
C VAL A 3 9.52 -14.97 0.84
N PRO A 4 9.11 -13.81 0.30
CA PRO A 4 9.32 -12.52 0.96
C PRO A 4 8.50 -12.44 2.25
N ASN A 5 9.04 -11.77 3.27
CA ASN A 5 8.26 -11.40 4.45
C ASN A 5 7.21 -10.34 4.09
N ARG A 6 6.25 -10.14 5.00
CA ARG A 6 5.10 -9.24 4.79
C ARG A 6 5.54 -7.78 4.58
N ALA A 7 6.55 -7.32 5.33
CA ALA A 7 7.12 -5.98 5.17
C ALA A 7 7.72 -5.77 3.76
N THR A 8 8.46 -6.75 3.23
CA THR A 8 9.01 -6.69 1.87
C THR A 8 7.88 -6.66 0.85
N LEU A 9 6.83 -7.46 1.03
CA LEU A 9 5.69 -7.47 0.12
C LEU A 9 4.96 -6.10 0.11
N ILE A 10 4.80 -5.46 1.28
CA ILE A 10 4.28 -4.09 1.40
C ILE A 10 5.15 -3.13 0.58
N VAL A 11 6.48 -3.14 0.74
CA VAL A 11 7.39 -2.26 -0.01
C VAL A 11 7.23 -2.44 -1.53
N LEU A 12 7.16 -3.69 -2.00
CA LEU A 12 6.97 -3.99 -3.43
C LEU A 12 5.64 -3.43 -3.95
N LYS A 13 4.57 -3.56 -3.15
CA LYS A 13 3.25 -3.03 -3.50
C LYS A 13 3.19 -1.50 -3.50
N LEU A 14 3.82 -0.85 -2.52
CA LEU A 14 3.94 0.62 -2.46
C LEU A 14 4.71 1.16 -3.66
N LYS A 15 5.80 0.50 -4.08
CA LYS A 15 6.50 0.87 -5.33
C LYS A 15 5.59 0.74 -6.55
N ALA A 16 4.80 -0.33 -6.60
CA ALA A 16 3.88 -0.58 -7.71
C ALA A 16 2.73 0.44 -7.77
N ILE A 17 2.25 0.92 -6.61
CA ILE A 17 1.30 2.04 -6.48
C ILE A 17 1.93 3.32 -7.04
N TRP A 18 3.13 3.68 -6.57
CA TRP A 18 3.83 4.88 -7.03
C TRP A 18 4.04 4.88 -8.54
N ASP A 19 4.51 3.76 -9.10
CA ASP A 19 4.76 3.60 -10.54
C ASP A 19 3.49 3.77 -11.38
N ARG A 20 2.36 3.21 -10.90
CA ARG A 20 1.08 3.33 -11.60
C ARG A 20 0.52 4.74 -11.52
N ASN A 21 0.54 5.35 -10.34
CA ASN A 21 0.14 6.74 -10.16
C ASN A 21 0.96 7.66 -11.07
N ASN A 22 2.27 7.44 -11.17
CA ASN A 22 3.14 8.22 -12.05
C ASN A 22 2.82 8.00 -13.55
N ARG A 23 2.51 6.76 -13.99
CA ARG A 23 2.11 6.51 -15.39
C ARG A 23 0.74 7.12 -15.72
N ILE A 24 -0.21 7.03 -14.80
CA ILE A 24 -1.56 7.59 -14.98
C ILE A 24 -1.50 9.11 -15.02
N SER A 25 -0.84 9.75 -14.04
CA SER A 25 -0.76 11.21 -13.93
C SER A 25 -0.05 11.85 -15.12
N GLN A 26 0.99 11.20 -15.63
CA GLN A 26 1.73 11.68 -16.80
C GLN A 26 1.09 11.29 -18.14
N ARG A 27 -0.07 10.61 -18.14
CA ARG A 27 -0.73 10.07 -19.34
C ARG A 27 0.19 9.20 -20.21
N LYS A 28 1.09 8.45 -19.56
CA LYS A 28 2.06 7.55 -20.21
C LYS A 28 1.57 6.10 -20.27
N SER A 29 0.36 5.82 -19.79
CA SER A 29 -0.26 4.51 -19.91
C SER A 29 -1.02 4.37 -21.23
N TYR A 30 -0.82 3.24 -21.92
CA TYR A 30 -1.62 2.84 -23.09
C TYR A 30 -3.00 2.28 -22.72
N GLY A 31 -3.26 2.02 -21.43
CA GLY A 31 -4.50 1.45 -20.94
C GLY A 31 -4.82 1.98 -19.54
N ILE A 32 -5.38 3.19 -19.48
CA ILE A 32 -5.68 3.89 -18.21
C ILE A 32 -6.63 3.06 -17.35
N GLU A 33 -7.71 2.54 -17.93
CA GLU A 33 -8.70 1.73 -17.20
C GLU A 33 -8.07 0.49 -16.56
N TRP A 34 -7.20 -0.21 -17.29
CA TRP A 34 -6.48 -1.36 -16.78
C TRP A 34 -5.52 -0.97 -15.65
N GLU A 35 -4.77 0.13 -15.80
CA GLU A 35 -3.87 0.63 -14.75
C GLU A 35 -4.65 1.04 -13.49
N SER A 36 -5.77 1.75 -13.63
CA SER A 36 -6.64 2.12 -12.51
C SER A 36 -7.18 0.89 -11.79
N GLY A 37 -7.65 -0.12 -12.53
CA GLY A 37 -8.13 -1.38 -11.94
C GLY A 37 -7.03 -2.16 -11.20
N LYS A 38 -5.78 -2.08 -11.67
CA LYS A 38 -4.60 -2.63 -10.97
C LYS A 38 -4.21 -1.81 -9.76
N LEU A 39 -4.25 -0.49 -9.85
CA LEU A 39 -3.99 0.42 -8.74
C LEU A 39 -4.96 0.16 -7.58
N ALA A 40 -6.27 0.06 -7.85
CA ALA A 40 -7.26 -0.34 -6.86
C ALA A 40 -6.95 -1.70 -6.21
N LYS A 41 -6.44 -2.65 -7.01
CA LYS A 41 -6.02 -3.96 -6.49
C LYS A 41 -4.82 -3.84 -5.55
N ASP A 42 -3.82 -3.04 -5.90
CA ASP A 42 -2.65 -2.88 -5.04
C ASP A 42 -2.98 -2.15 -3.74
N TYR A 43 -3.90 -1.19 -3.75
CA TYR A 43 -4.44 -0.61 -2.52
C TYR A 43 -5.11 -1.68 -1.64
N ALA A 44 -6.00 -2.49 -2.22
CA ALA A 44 -6.64 -3.59 -1.49
C ALA A 44 -5.63 -4.62 -0.95
N ASP A 45 -4.58 -4.93 -1.71
CA ASP A 45 -3.52 -5.83 -1.27
C ASP A 45 -2.75 -5.24 -0.06
N ILE A 46 -2.46 -3.93 -0.03
CA ILE A 46 -1.86 -3.28 1.15
C ILE A 46 -2.80 -3.37 2.36
N LEU A 47 -4.09 -3.07 2.18
CA LEU A 47 -5.08 -3.15 3.27
C LEU A 47 -5.12 -4.57 3.87
N ALA A 48 -5.11 -5.61 3.02
CA ALA A 48 -5.03 -7.00 3.46
C ALA A 48 -3.74 -7.32 4.22
N LEU A 49 -2.62 -6.72 3.83
CA LEU A 49 -1.32 -6.94 4.48
C LEU A 49 -1.20 -6.23 5.83
N ILE A 50 -1.89 -5.11 6.05
CA ILE A 50 -1.84 -4.37 7.32
C ILE A 50 -3.02 -4.68 8.25
N ASP A 51 -4.01 -5.45 7.80
CA ASP A 51 -5.17 -5.83 8.61
C ASP A 51 -4.76 -6.73 9.78
N LEU A 52 -4.92 -6.21 11.00
CA LEU A 52 -4.58 -6.90 12.25
C LEU A 52 -5.36 -8.21 12.44
N ASN A 53 -6.57 -8.31 11.89
CA ASN A 53 -7.38 -9.53 11.93
C ASN A 53 -6.92 -10.58 10.92
N ASN A 54 -6.08 -10.20 9.96
CA ASN A 54 -5.61 -11.05 8.85
C ASN A 54 -4.06 -11.08 8.77
N GLY A 55 -3.39 -11.13 9.93
CA GLY A 55 -1.94 -11.30 10.04
C GLY A 55 -1.13 -10.01 9.93
N GLY A 56 -1.77 -8.83 10.02
CA GLY A 56 -1.08 -7.53 10.02
C GLY A 56 -0.11 -7.34 11.19
N ASN A 57 -0.24 -8.13 12.26
CA ASN A 57 0.71 -8.16 13.38
C ASN A 57 2.10 -8.69 12.98
N ASP A 58 2.21 -9.41 11.86
CA ASP A 58 3.48 -9.97 11.35
C ASP A 58 4.29 -8.95 10.52
N VAL A 59 3.86 -7.69 10.48
CA VAL A 59 4.56 -6.63 9.76
C VAL A 59 5.79 -6.18 10.54
N GLU A 60 6.97 -6.53 10.03
CA GLU A 60 8.26 -6.10 10.59
C GLU A 60 8.51 -4.60 10.34
N ILE A 61 8.15 -3.76 11.31
CA ILE A 61 8.28 -2.29 11.23
C ILE A 61 9.73 -1.85 10.98
N SER A 62 10.72 -2.54 11.52
CA SER A 62 12.15 -2.23 11.30
C SER A 62 12.55 -2.33 9.82
N VAL A 63 12.00 -3.32 9.10
CA VAL A 63 12.23 -3.50 7.66
C VAL A 63 11.52 -2.40 6.88
N LEU A 64 10.25 -2.10 7.19
CA LEU A 64 9.51 -1.00 6.56
C LEU A 64 10.25 0.33 6.76
N GLY A 65 10.67 0.63 7.99
CA GLY A 65 11.30 1.89 8.31
C GLY A 65 12.62 2.10 7.59
N LYS A 66 13.44 1.05 7.47
CA LYS A 66 14.67 1.10 6.65
C LYS A 66 14.38 1.55 5.22
N PHE A 67 13.39 0.93 4.56
CA PHE A 67 13.06 1.27 3.17
C PHE A 67 12.41 2.64 3.04
N MET A 68 11.46 2.98 3.91
CA MET A 68 10.76 4.27 3.85
C MET A 68 11.64 5.47 4.18
N ASN A 69 12.63 5.32 5.05
CA ASN A 69 13.63 6.36 5.31
C ASN A 69 14.64 6.51 4.17
N THR A 70 14.89 5.42 3.41
CA THR A 70 15.72 5.47 2.20
C THR A 70 14.95 6.03 1.00
N TYR A 71 13.66 5.73 0.90
CA TYR A 71 12.79 6.05 -0.24
C TYR A 71 11.50 6.75 0.24
N PRO A 72 11.52 8.08 0.42
CA PRO A 72 10.40 8.82 1.03
C PRO A 72 9.05 8.66 0.31
N PHE A 73 9.05 8.45 -1.00
CA PHE A 73 7.83 8.22 -1.79
C PHE A 73 7.01 7.01 -1.32
N LEU A 74 7.62 6.07 -0.59
CA LEU A 74 6.93 4.94 0.00
C LEU A 74 5.99 5.38 1.13
N LYS A 75 6.34 6.40 1.92
CA LYS A 75 5.46 6.96 2.96
C LYS A 75 4.23 7.60 2.34
N GLU A 76 4.44 8.38 1.27
CA GLU A 76 3.35 9.00 0.49
C GLU A 76 2.42 7.96 -0.13
N SER A 77 2.99 6.90 -0.71
CA SER A 77 2.22 5.80 -1.30
C SER A 77 1.42 5.02 -0.24
N LEU A 78 1.94 4.91 0.98
CA LEU A 78 1.23 4.25 2.08
C LEU A 78 0.07 5.14 2.58
N ALA A 79 0.30 6.45 2.71
CA ALA A 79 -0.74 7.40 3.09
C ALA A 79 -1.93 7.35 2.10
N SER A 80 -1.65 7.31 0.80
CA SER A 80 -2.70 7.27 -0.23
C SER A 80 -3.54 5.99 -0.22
N VAL A 81 -3.06 4.90 0.39
CA VAL A 81 -3.87 3.68 0.56
C VAL A 81 -5.09 3.95 1.46
N GLY A 82 -4.92 4.75 2.51
CA GLY A 82 -6.00 5.08 3.45
C GLY A 82 -7.01 6.08 2.88
N GLU A 83 -6.70 6.67 1.72
CA GLU A 83 -7.54 7.65 1.02
C GLU A 83 -8.24 7.05 -0.21
N SER A 84 -7.99 5.77 -0.53
CA SER A 84 -8.53 5.13 -1.72
C SER A 84 -9.85 4.41 -1.44
N ASP A 85 -10.95 5.04 -1.85
CA ASP A 85 -12.29 4.42 -1.83
C ASP A 85 -12.30 3.11 -2.63
N ASP A 86 -11.75 3.11 -3.85
CA ASP A 86 -11.66 1.91 -4.70
C ASP A 86 -10.90 0.76 -4.00
N GLY A 87 -9.82 1.08 -3.29
CA GLY A 87 -9.03 0.09 -2.56
C GLY A 87 -9.80 -0.50 -1.38
N ILE A 88 -10.50 0.38 -0.63
CA ILE A 88 -11.33 0.01 0.52
C ILE A 88 -12.50 -0.87 0.08
N GLU A 89 -13.24 -0.44 -0.95
CA GLU A 89 -14.35 -1.20 -1.53
C GLU A 89 -13.86 -2.57 -2.00
N LYS A 90 -12.73 -2.61 -2.71
CA LYS A 90 -12.17 -3.84 -3.26
C LYS A 90 -11.64 -4.80 -2.21
N TYR A 91 -11.09 -4.30 -1.10
CA TYR A 91 -10.72 -5.16 0.02
C TYR A 91 -11.97 -5.66 0.78
N GLY A 92 -12.94 -4.79 1.01
CA GLY A 92 -14.27 -5.13 1.53
C GLY A 92 -14.31 -5.60 2.99
N ARG A 93 -13.18 -5.56 3.72
CA ARG A 93 -13.06 -6.07 5.11
C ARG A 93 -12.54 -5.04 6.11
N MET A 94 -12.25 -3.82 5.67
CA MET A 94 -11.73 -2.75 6.50
C MET A 94 -12.44 -1.44 6.14
N SER A 95 -12.86 -0.68 7.16
CA SER A 95 -13.41 0.65 6.93
C SER A 95 -12.30 1.65 6.63
N GLU A 96 -12.64 2.75 5.94
CA GLU A 96 -11.74 3.88 5.70
C GLU A 96 -11.11 4.41 7.01
N SER A 97 -11.93 4.60 8.06
CA SER A 97 -11.46 5.07 9.36
C SER A 97 -10.44 4.14 10.02
N THR A 98 -10.66 2.84 9.90
CA THR A 98 -9.74 1.80 10.41
C THR A 98 -8.45 1.81 9.60
N ALA A 99 -8.54 1.87 8.27
CA ALA A 99 -7.38 1.95 7.39
C ALA A 99 -6.50 3.16 7.72
N LYS A 100 -7.09 4.35 7.82
CA LYS A 100 -6.38 5.58 8.18
C LYS A 100 -5.70 5.49 9.55
N THR A 101 -6.37 4.86 10.52
CA THR A 101 -5.82 4.68 11.87
C THR A 101 -4.61 3.74 11.87
N ILE A 102 -4.72 2.57 11.24
CA ILE A 102 -3.61 1.61 11.15
C ILE A 102 -2.44 2.20 10.38
N ILE A 103 -2.70 2.85 9.24
CA ILE A 103 -1.67 3.52 8.44
C ILE A 103 -0.97 4.62 9.23
N GLY A 104 -1.74 5.47 9.93
CA GLY A 104 -1.20 6.51 10.79
C GLY A 104 -0.31 5.96 11.90
N GLN A 105 -0.72 4.85 12.53
CA GLN A 105 0.10 4.14 13.53
C GLN A 105 1.40 3.62 12.92
N ILE A 106 1.36 2.93 11.78
CA ILE A 106 2.57 2.44 11.08
C ILE A 106 3.52 3.61 10.77
N LEU A 107 3.00 4.70 10.20
CA LEU A 107 3.81 5.87 9.85
C LEU A 107 4.43 6.55 11.08
N SER A 108 3.74 6.54 12.23
CA SER A 108 4.27 7.12 13.48
C SER A 108 5.43 6.32 14.09
N LEU A 109 5.57 5.05 13.71
CA LEU A 109 6.61 4.14 14.21
C LEU A 109 7.88 4.12 13.34
N ILE A 110 7.94 4.93 12.27
CA ILE A 110 8.98 4.91 11.22
C ILE A 110 9.72 6.25 11.09
#